data_AF-A0A0D2BEU3-F1
#
_entry.id   AF-A0A0D2BEU3-F1
#
_cell.length_a   1.000
_cell.length_b   1.000
_cell.length_c   1.000
_cell.angle_alpha   90.00
_cell.angle_beta   90.00
_cell.angle_gamma   90.00
#
_symmetry.space_group_name_H-M   'P 1'
#
loop_
_entity.id
_entity.type
_entity.pdbx_description
1 polymer ?
#
loop_
_entity_poly.entity_id
_entity_poly.type
_entity_poly.pdbx_seq_one_letter_code
_entity_poly.pdbx_strand_id
1 'polypeptide(L)'
;MAHRCLEIAPTEAFGQYSLLGFSASHLGWEKGGKAPTIARRCQALAYSGLQGVEVVSSENSEVVLAATTLLLWQAPNRLSWQQLRNELSNVREAMKPWAHESPLARHHGVAGLVRTPQPALISEYRVRLLRVLSELRSRFEESGQSDKSLRIRSIRDMESSLQSIEQNFEDREPLLEIRILDLSAPSQDPSRLSNAHHEFLSQIHVVRSLVLWLPPSIVDTETIKPLDLVLLALVYAGALMVELSLPEGGDLCLGELSLRTLLSDQIQLAEAISWQELDPTLQNAICLTDRIAATYEQAREPVENSEIN
;
A
#
# COMPACT_ATOMS: atom_id res chain seq x y z
N MET A 1 -1.73 9.01 8.32
CA MET A 1 -1.25 9.48 7.01
C MET A 1 -2.37 9.54 5.95
N ALA A 2 -3.00 8.42 5.57
CA ALA A 2 -4.02 8.42 4.51
C ALA A 2 -5.16 9.44 4.72
N HIS A 3 -5.80 9.45 5.90
CA HIS A 3 -6.81 10.47 6.26
C HIS A 3 -6.29 11.91 6.08
N ARG A 4 -5.04 12.18 6.48
CA ARG A 4 -4.43 13.52 6.36
C ARG A 4 -4.20 13.90 4.91
N CYS A 5 -3.77 12.97 4.05
CA CYS A 5 -3.68 13.23 2.61
C CYS A 5 -5.04 13.61 2.02
N LEU A 6 -6.13 12.95 2.45
CA LEU A 6 -7.49 13.26 1.99
C LEU A 6 -7.99 14.64 2.48
N GLU A 7 -7.60 15.04 3.69
CA GLU A 7 -7.95 16.33 4.29
C GLU A 7 -7.18 17.50 3.66
N ILE A 8 -5.90 17.30 3.37
CA ILE A 8 -4.98 18.36 2.92
C ILE A 8 -4.99 18.53 1.40
N ALA A 9 -5.08 17.45 0.62
CA ALA A 9 -5.04 17.52 -0.84
C ALA A 9 -6.05 18.51 -1.46
N PRO A 10 -7.31 18.65 -1.00
CA PRO A 10 -8.27 19.51 -1.68
C PRO A 10 -8.06 21.03 -1.49
N THR A 11 -7.02 21.47 -0.77
CA THR A 11 -6.73 22.91 -0.56
C THR A 11 -6.30 23.62 -1.83
N GLU A 12 -5.67 22.91 -2.77
CA GLU A 12 -5.26 23.42 -4.09
C GLU A 12 -5.90 22.63 -5.22
N ALA A 13 -6.06 23.26 -6.38
CA ALA A 13 -6.73 22.65 -7.54
C ALA A 13 -6.07 21.32 -7.98
N PHE A 14 -4.74 21.26 -8.01
CA PHE A 14 -4.02 20.03 -8.40
C PHE A 14 -4.21 18.89 -7.39
N GLY A 15 -4.29 19.22 -6.09
CA GLY A 15 -4.54 18.23 -5.06
C GLY A 15 -5.99 17.74 -5.07
N GLN A 16 -6.98 18.60 -5.36
CA GLN A 16 -8.36 18.17 -5.65
C GLN A 16 -8.41 17.17 -6.81
N TYR A 17 -7.68 17.45 -7.90
CA TYR A 17 -7.59 16.53 -9.02
C TYR A 17 -6.90 15.21 -8.66
N SER A 18 -5.86 15.22 -7.81
CA SER A 18 -5.23 13.98 -7.35
C SER A 18 -6.20 13.11 -6.56
N LEU A 19 -7.03 13.72 -5.70
CA LEU A 19 -8.04 13.04 -4.90
C LEU A 19 -9.15 12.46 -5.77
N LEU A 20 -9.69 13.26 -6.69
CA LEU A 20 -10.71 12.81 -7.65
C LEU A 20 -10.22 11.66 -8.52
N GLY A 21 -8.97 11.76 -9.00
CA GLY A 21 -8.32 10.68 -9.75
C GLY A 21 -8.23 9.41 -8.92
N PHE A 22 -7.83 9.53 -7.65
CA PHE A 22 -7.65 8.41 -6.74
C PHE A 22 -8.97 7.67 -6.50
N SER A 23 -10.04 8.41 -6.21
CA SER A 23 -11.39 7.86 -6.05
C SER A 23 -11.93 7.24 -7.35
N ALA A 24 -11.75 7.91 -8.49
CA ALA A 24 -12.19 7.40 -9.79
C ALA A 24 -11.44 6.13 -10.20
N SER A 25 -10.15 6.02 -9.87
CA SER A 25 -9.35 4.81 -10.10
C SER A 25 -9.84 3.62 -9.28
N HIS A 26 -10.33 3.85 -8.06
CA HIS A 26 -10.94 2.78 -7.26
C HIS A 26 -12.30 2.36 -7.83
N LEU A 27 -13.18 3.32 -8.13
CA LEU A 27 -14.48 3.04 -8.75
C LEU A 27 -14.36 2.33 -10.10
N GLY A 28 -13.34 2.70 -10.89
CA GLY A 28 -13.05 2.06 -12.17
C GLY A 28 -12.63 0.61 -12.03
N TRP A 29 -11.94 0.26 -10.95
CA TRP A 29 -11.59 -1.13 -10.66
C TRP A 29 -12.81 -1.93 -10.19
N GLU A 30 -13.63 -1.38 -9.30
CA GLU A 30 -14.79 -2.10 -8.76
C GLU A 30 -15.92 -2.28 -9.77
N LYS A 31 -16.24 -1.21 -10.54
CA LYS A 31 -17.48 -1.12 -11.32
C LYS A 31 -17.24 -0.90 -12.82
N GLY A 32 -16.01 -0.61 -13.22
CA GLY A 32 -15.67 -0.29 -14.61
C GLY A 32 -16.34 0.98 -15.14
N GLY A 33 -16.76 0.95 -16.41
CA GLY A 33 -17.49 2.04 -17.05
C GLY A 33 -16.62 3.25 -17.38
N LYS A 34 -17.14 4.47 -17.12
CA LYS A 34 -16.45 5.73 -17.45
C LYS A 34 -15.40 6.15 -16.41
N ALA A 35 -15.38 5.52 -15.24
CA ALA A 35 -14.51 5.90 -14.13
C ALA A 35 -13.00 5.85 -14.48
N PRO A 36 -12.48 4.85 -15.22
CA PRO A 36 -11.07 4.85 -15.65
C PRO A 36 -10.68 6.03 -16.55
N THR A 37 -11.63 6.54 -17.36
CA THR A 37 -11.38 7.72 -18.22
C THR A 37 -11.37 9.01 -17.40
N ILE A 38 -12.25 9.12 -16.40
CA ILE A 38 -12.25 10.23 -15.45
C ILE A 38 -10.96 10.24 -14.64
N ALA A 39 -10.54 9.07 -14.14
CA ALA A 39 -9.31 8.90 -13.39
C ALA A 39 -8.10 9.43 -14.16
N ARG A 40 -7.90 8.98 -15.40
CA ARG A 40 -6.79 9.44 -16.26
C ARG A 40 -6.81 10.95 -16.50
N ARG A 41 -7.99 11.55 -16.70
CA ARG A 41 -8.12 13.00 -16.88
C ARG A 41 -7.73 13.76 -15.61
N CYS A 42 -8.23 13.33 -14.46
CA CYS A 42 -7.89 13.95 -13.18
C CYS A 42 -6.39 13.80 -12.85
N GLN A 43 -5.80 12.63 -13.10
CA GLN A 43 -4.36 12.41 -12.95
C GLN A 43 -3.53 13.35 -13.82
N ALA A 44 -3.89 13.52 -15.09
CA ALA A 44 -3.18 14.43 -16.00
C ALA A 44 -3.25 15.90 -15.53
N LEU A 45 -4.42 16.33 -15.05
CA LEU A 45 -4.60 17.69 -14.52
C LEU A 45 -3.81 17.90 -13.22
N ALA A 46 -3.81 16.91 -12.33
CA ALA A 46 -3.03 16.94 -11.09
C ALA A 46 -1.53 17.00 -11.38
N TYR A 47 -1.03 16.15 -12.29
CA TYR A 47 0.38 16.14 -12.69
C TYR A 47 0.80 17.47 -13.33
N SER A 48 -0.03 18.02 -14.23
CA SER A 48 0.23 19.33 -14.84
C SER A 48 0.28 20.46 -13.80
N GLY A 49 -0.58 20.42 -12.79
CA GLY A 49 -0.55 21.42 -11.72
C GLY A 49 0.66 21.26 -10.81
N LEU A 50 1.09 20.02 -10.53
CA LEU A 50 2.30 19.73 -9.76
C LEU A 50 3.57 20.21 -10.47
N GLN A 51 3.68 20.01 -11.79
CA GLN A 51 4.79 20.53 -12.60
C GLN A 51 4.84 22.07 -12.65
N GLY A 52 3.71 22.74 -12.38
CA GLY A 52 3.65 24.19 -12.25
C GLY A 52 4.19 24.73 -10.92
N VAL A 53 4.50 23.85 -9.96
CA VAL A 53 5.11 24.25 -8.68
C VAL A 53 6.61 24.42 -8.88
N GLU A 54 7.07 25.66 -9.00
CA GLU A 54 8.50 25.97 -9.22
C GLU A 54 9.36 25.75 -7.97
N VAL A 55 8.81 26.04 -6.79
CA VAL A 55 9.52 25.95 -5.50
C VAL A 55 8.62 25.34 -4.43
N VAL A 56 9.14 24.33 -3.75
CA VAL A 56 8.53 23.76 -2.54
C VAL A 56 8.92 24.62 -1.34
N SER A 57 7.93 25.14 -0.61
CA SER A 57 8.08 25.99 0.56
C SER A 57 7.30 25.44 1.76
N SER A 58 7.50 26.00 2.95
CA SER A 58 6.72 25.63 4.13
C SER A 58 5.21 25.80 3.92
N GLU A 59 4.78 26.77 3.09
CA GLU A 59 3.37 27.07 2.84
C GLU A 59 2.67 26.04 1.93
N ASN A 60 3.36 25.53 0.90
CA ASN A 60 2.76 24.62 -0.08
C ASN A 60 3.17 23.15 0.09
N SER A 61 4.18 22.87 0.93
CA SER A 61 4.77 21.54 1.04
C SER A 61 3.79 20.45 1.47
N GLU A 62 2.82 20.75 2.34
CA GLU A 62 1.80 19.80 2.77
C GLU A 62 0.92 19.31 1.61
N VAL A 63 0.41 20.24 0.79
CA VAL A 63 -0.47 19.91 -0.33
C VAL A 63 0.30 19.25 -1.48
N VAL A 64 1.54 19.68 -1.72
CA VAL A 64 2.45 19.02 -2.66
C VAL A 64 2.72 17.58 -2.23
N LEU A 65 3.11 17.37 -0.97
CA LEU A 65 3.38 16.04 -0.42
C LEU A 65 2.15 15.12 -0.47
N ALA A 66 0.97 15.65 -0.12
CA ALA A 66 -0.30 14.93 -0.19
C ALA A 66 -0.67 14.55 -1.63
N ALA A 67 -0.58 15.49 -2.58
CA ALA A 67 -0.94 15.26 -3.97
C ALA A 67 0.02 14.28 -4.66
N THR A 68 1.33 14.42 -4.46
CA THR A 68 2.34 13.49 -4.99
C THR A 68 2.13 12.09 -4.43
N THR A 69 1.82 11.95 -3.14
CA THR A 69 1.48 10.65 -2.51
C THR A 69 0.22 10.03 -3.14
N LEU A 70 -0.86 10.81 -3.29
CA LEU A 70 -2.10 10.32 -3.90
C LEU A 70 -1.90 9.93 -5.36
N LEU A 71 -1.06 10.65 -6.10
CA LEU A 71 -0.66 10.31 -7.47
C LEU A 71 0.17 9.03 -7.53
N LEU A 72 1.10 8.85 -6.59
CA LEU A 72 1.93 7.64 -6.50
C LEU A 72 1.06 6.39 -6.33
N TRP A 73 0.01 6.46 -5.50
CA TRP A 73 -0.93 5.34 -5.26
C TRP A 73 -1.84 4.99 -6.43
N GLN A 74 -1.90 5.85 -7.44
CA GLN A 74 -2.73 5.66 -8.63
C GLN A 74 -1.92 5.72 -9.93
N ALA A 75 -0.59 5.63 -9.82
CA ALA A 75 0.31 5.75 -10.95
C ALA A 75 -0.08 4.70 -12.01
N PRO A 76 -0.31 5.11 -13.28
CA PRO A 76 -0.87 4.24 -14.32
C PRO A 76 0.17 3.33 -14.99
N ASN A 77 1.44 3.42 -14.61
CA ASN A 77 2.50 2.51 -15.04
C ASN A 77 3.72 2.66 -14.12
N ARG A 78 4.68 1.74 -14.24
CA ARG A 78 5.93 1.72 -13.46
C ARG A 78 6.75 3.00 -13.61
N LEU A 79 6.75 3.59 -14.80
CA LEU A 79 7.59 4.75 -15.09
C LEU A 79 7.06 6.04 -14.45
N SER A 80 5.75 6.29 -14.57
CA SER A 80 5.08 7.35 -13.83
C SER A 80 5.22 7.14 -12.31
N TRP A 81 5.18 5.89 -11.84
CA TRP A 81 5.43 5.59 -10.43
C TRP A 81 6.85 5.95 -9.99
N GLN A 82 7.87 5.58 -10.77
CA GLN A 82 9.26 5.95 -10.47
C GLN A 82 9.47 7.48 -10.47
N GLN A 83 8.86 8.20 -11.42
CA GLN A 83 8.90 9.66 -11.47
C GLN A 83 8.29 10.28 -10.21
N LEU A 84 7.07 9.87 -9.86
CA LEU A 84 6.35 10.34 -8.67
C LEU A 84 7.10 9.99 -7.38
N ARG A 85 7.76 8.84 -7.34
CA ARG A 85 8.61 8.44 -6.20
C ARG A 85 9.81 9.37 -6.06
N ASN A 86 10.50 9.69 -7.16
CA ASN A 86 11.62 10.63 -7.13
C ASN A 86 11.16 12.04 -6.74
N GLU A 87 10.00 12.48 -7.26
CA GLU A 87 9.38 13.74 -6.84
C GLU A 87 9.06 13.74 -5.35
N LEU A 88 8.51 12.65 -4.82
CA LEU A 88 8.21 12.50 -3.40
C LEU A 88 9.49 12.62 -2.55
N SER A 89 10.58 11.97 -2.96
CA SER A 89 11.88 12.11 -2.32
C SER A 89 12.40 13.54 -2.36
N ASN A 90 12.31 14.23 -3.51
CA ASN A 90 12.74 15.62 -3.64
C ASN A 90 11.93 16.57 -2.75
N VAL A 91 10.61 16.37 -2.67
CA VAL A 91 9.73 17.14 -1.77
C VAL A 91 10.14 16.92 -0.32
N ARG A 92 10.39 15.67 0.10
CA ARG A 92 10.85 15.35 1.47
C ARG A 92 12.20 16.00 1.78
N GLU A 93 13.15 15.97 0.84
CA GLU A 93 14.45 16.61 0.99
C GLU A 93 14.32 18.13 1.14
N ALA A 94 13.50 18.76 0.31
CA ALA A 94 13.20 20.19 0.42
C ALA A 94 12.55 20.54 1.76
N MET A 95 11.69 19.67 2.29
CA MET A 95 10.99 19.88 3.55
C MET A 95 11.86 19.73 4.80
N LYS A 96 13.08 19.15 4.70
CA LYS A 96 13.95 18.90 5.87
C LYS A 96 14.05 20.05 6.88
N PRO A 97 14.19 21.34 6.47
CA PRO A 97 14.33 22.44 7.42
C PRO A 97 13.09 22.67 8.31
N TRP A 98 11.89 22.30 7.84
CA TRP A 98 10.61 22.50 8.55
C TRP A 98 9.81 21.20 8.75
N ALA A 99 10.41 20.03 8.50
CA ALA A 99 9.73 18.74 8.60
C ALA A 99 9.12 18.47 9.98
N HIS A 100 9.68 19.06 11.04
CA HIS A 100 9.17 18.96 12.41
C HIS A 100 7.80 19.63 12.61
N GLU A 101 7.51 20.67 11.82
CA GLU A 101 6.23 21.40 11.81
C GLU A 101 5.17 20.66 10.97
N SER A 102 5.62 19.79 10.06
CA SER A 102 4.77 19.09 9.10
C SER A 102 4.16 17.81 9.71
N PRO A 103 2.81 17.75 9.88
CA PRO A 103 2.16 16.53 10.33
C PRO A 103 2.30 15.40 9.31
N LEU A 104 2.31 15.68 8.00
CA LEU A 104 2.52 14.66 6.98
C LEU A 104 3.97 14.14 6.98
N ALA A 105 4.98 15.02 7.06
CA ALA A 105 6.38 14.60 7.08
C ALA A 105 6.70 13.68 8.28
N ARG A 106 6.03 13.88 9.42
CA ARG A 106 6.13 12.97 10.59
C ARG A 106 5.67 11.54 10.28
N HIS A 107 4.69 11.38 9.39
CA HIS A 107 4.21 10.06 8.95
C HIS A 107 5.03 9.49 7.79
N HIS A 108 5.68 10.34 7.00
CA HIS A 108 6.61 9.97 5.93
C HIS A 108 8.05 9.79 6.42
N GLY A 109 8.25 9.71 7.74
CA GLY A 109 9.57 9.62 8.37
C GLY A 109 10.38 8.45 7.84
N VAL A 110 11.41 8.76 7.04
CA VAL A 110 12.46 7.86 6.57
C VAL A 110 11.90 6.63 5.82
N ALA A 111 11.42 6.84 4.60
CA ALA A 111 11.34 5.73 3.66
C ALA A 111 12.75 5.45 3.14
N GLY A 112 13.43 4.53 3.83
CA GLY A 112 14.56 3.83 3.23
C GLY A 112 14.06 2.96 2.07
N LEU A 113 14.94 2.66 1.13
CA LEU A 113 14.72 1.58 0.18
C LEU A 113 14.38 0.31 0.97
N VAL A 114 13.14 -0.16 0.87
CA VAL A 114 12.80 -1.49 1.41
C VAL A 114 13.56 -2.51 0.57
N ARG A 115 14.54 -3.20 1.14
CA ARG A 115 15.19 -4.30 0.45
C ARG A 115 14.16 -5.42 0.26
N THR A 116 14.05 -5.96 -0.94
CA THR A 116 13.24 -7.17 -1.15
C THR A 116 13.87 -8.32 -0.36
N PRO A 117 13.20 -8.88 0.67
CA PRO A 117 13.71 -10.05 1.37
C PRO A 117 13.74 -11.27 0.43
N GLN A 118 14.36 -12.37 0.89
CA GLN A 118 14.49 -13.58 0.08
C GLN A 118 13.11 -14.07 -0.44
N PRO A 119 12.95 -14.35 -1.74
CA PRO A 119 11.65 -14.77 -2.33
C PRO A 119 11.02 -16.00 -1.66
N ALA A 120 11.86 -16.91 -1.14
CA ALA A 120 11.42 -18.08 -0.39
C ALA A 120 10.70 -17.71 0.92
N LEU A 121 11.21 -16.72 1.65
CA LEU A 121 10.61 -16.23 2.89
C LEU A 121 9.25 -15.56 2.59
N ILE A 122 9.19 -14.79 1.50
CA ILE A 122 7.94 -14.13 1.08
C ILE A 122 6.86 -15.19 0.78
N SER A 123 7.25 -16.24 0.05
CA SER A 123 6.37 -17.36 -0.29
C SER A 123 5.89 -18.12 0.94
N GLU A 124 6.77 -18.34 1.93
CA GLU A 124 6.43 -19.03 3.17
C GLU A 124 5.37 -18.25 3.98
N TYR A 125 5.58 -16.95 4.20
CA TYR A 125 4.62 -16.12 4.93
C TYR A 125 3.27 -16.05 4.24
N ARG A 126 3.25 -15.99 2.90
CA ARG A 126 2.01 -16.00 2.12
C ARG A 126 1.22 -17.30 2.32
N VAL A 127 1.88 -18.46 2.21
CA VAL A 127 1.25 -19.77 2.45
C VAL A 127 0.67 -19.85 3.86
N ARG A 128 1.42 -19.36 4.86
CA ARG A 128 0.95 -19.31 6.25
C ARG A 128 -0.23 -18.36 6.43
N LEU A 129 -0.21 -17.17 5.82
CA LEU A 129 -1.33 -16.21 5.85
C LEU A 129 -2.60 -16.81 5.24
N LEU A 130 -2.50 -17.37 4.03
CA LEU A 130 -3.63 -18.03 3.36
C LEU A 130 -4.21 -19.16 4.21
N ARG A 131 -3.36 -19.95 4.87
CA ARG A 131 -3.82 -21.01 5.77
C ARG A 131 -4.60 -20.43 6.95
N VAL A 132 -4.06 -19.42 7.63
CA VAL A 132 -4.73 -18.77 8.77
C VAL A 132 -6.08 -18.17 8.34
N LEU A 133 -6.12 -17.50 7.18
CA LEU A 133 -7.36 -16.95 6.61
C LEU A 133 -8.40 -18.04 6.32
N SER A 134 -7.97 -19.16 5.71
CA SER A 134 -8.87 -20.27 5.40
C SER A 134 -9.45 -20.94 6.65
N GLU A 135 -8.64 -21.09 7.71
CA GLU A 135 -9.05 -21.63 9.00
C GLU A 135 -10.05 -20.69 9.69
N LEU A 136 -9.77 -19.39 9.73
CA LEU A 136 -10.69 -18.39 10.26
C LEU A 136 -12.02 -18.42 9.50
N ARG A 137 -11.97 -18.48 8.16
CA ARG A 137 -13.16 -18.58 7.30
C ARG A 137 -14.02 -19.80 7.64
N SER A 138 -13.43 -21.00 7.75
CA SER A 138 -14.15 -22.23 8.11
C SER A 138 -14.87 -22.08 9.45
N ARG A 139 -14.17 -21.53 10.46
CA ARG A 139 -14.75 -21.27 11.78
C ARG A 139 -15.92 -20.28 11.73
N PHE A 140 -15.83 -19.24 10.90
CA PHE A 140 -16.95 -18.30 10.72
C PHE A 140 -18.14 -18.93 10.01
N GLU A 141 -17.89 -19.79 9.03
CA GLU A 141 -18.95 -20.54 8.34
C GLU A 141 -19.70 -21.45 9.34
N GLU A 142 -18.98 -22.09 10.25
CA GLU A 142 -19.50 -22.98 11.29
C GLU A 142 -20.28 -22.25 12.42
N SER A 143 -19.89 -21.04 12.83
CA SER A 143 -20.36 -20.41 14.09
C SER A 143 -21.82 -19.89 14.16
N GLY A 144 -22.67 -20.16 13.17
CA GLY A 144 -24.10 -19.75 13.15
C GLY A 144 -24.50 -18.25 13.21
N GLN A 145 -23.60 -17.29 13.51
CA GLN A 145 -23.93 -15.87 13.76
C GLN A 145 -24.40 -15.03 12.54
N SER A 146 -25.18 -13.97 12.82
CA SER A 146 -25.77 -13.04 11.83
C SER A 146 -24.77 -12.08 11.17
N ASP A 147 -23.57 -11.91 11.76
CA ASP A 147 -22.51 -10.97 11.33
C ASP A 147 -21.55 -11.57 10.28
N LYS A 148 -21.89 -12.75 9.75
CA LYS A 148 -21.03 -13.62 8.94
C LYS A 148 -20.68 -13.07 7.56
N SER A 149 -21.64 -12.42 6.90
CA SER A 149 -21.57 -12.17 5.45
C SER A 149 -20.54 -11.10 5.08
N LEU A 150 -20.27 -10.14 5.96
CA LEU A 150 -19.22 -9.14 5.76
C LEU A 150 -17.84 -9.73 6.06
N ARG A 151 -17.64 -10.38 7.22
CA ARG A 151 -16.35 -10.96 7.60
C ARG A 151 -15.86 -12.06 6.66
N ILE A 152 -16.76 -12.98 6.27
CA ILE A 152 -16.43 -14.04 5.30
C ILE A 152 -16.08 -13.43 3.93
N ARG A 153 -16.78 -12.36 3.54
CA ARG A 153 -16.46 -11.63 2.30
C ARG A 153 -15.09 -10.97 2.39
N SER A 154 -14.78 -10.25 3.46
CA SER A 154 -13.47 -9.60 3.64
C SER A 154 -12.31 -10.62 3.64
N ILE A 155 -12.50 -11.79 4.26
CA ILE A 155 -11.51 -12.88 4.22
C ILE A 155 -11.34 -13.41 2.80
N ARG A 156 -12.44 -13.64 2.08
CA ARG A 156 -12.40 -14.11 0.68
C ARG A 156 -11.74 -13.09 -0.25
N ASP A 157 -12.03 -11.81 -0.06
CA ASP A 157 -11.45 -10.72 -0.83
C ASP A 157 -9.92 -10.64 -0.57
N MET A 158 -9.49 -10.88 0.67
CA MET A 158 -8.07 -10.97 1.03
C MET A 158 -7.40 -12.20 0.41
N GLU A 159 -8.02 -13.38 0.49
CA GLU A 159 -7.51 -14.61 -0.13
C GLU A 159 -7.35 -14.44 -1.64
N SER A 160 -8.36 -13.89 -2.32
CA SER A 160 -8.32 -13.59 -3.76
C SER A 160 -7.21 -12.60 -4.09
N SER A 161 -7.06 -11.56 -3.28
CA SER A 161 -6.00 -10.55 -3.45
C SER A 161 -4.61 -11.17 -3.31
N LEU A 162 -4.39 -12.02 -2.30
CA LEU A 162 -3.12 -12.71 -2.07
C LEU A 162 -2.83 -13.82 -3.09
N GLN A 163 -3.84 -14.48 -3.65
CA GLN A 163 -3.67 -15.47 -4.72
C GLN A 163 -3.34 -14.84 -6.06
N SER A 164 -3.91 -13.66 -6.38
CA SER A 164 -3.61 -12.91 -7.61
C SER A 164 -2.12 -12.54 -7.76
N ILE A 165 -1.39 -12.59 -6.64
CA ILE A 165 0.05 -12.36 -6.59
C ILE A 165 0.79 -13.56 -7.21
N GLU A 166 0.43 -14.82 -6.92
CA GLU A 166 1.16 -16.04 -7.38
C GLU A 166 1.38 -16.10 -8.90
N GLN A 167 0.33 -15.80 -9.68
CA GLN A 167 0.39 -15.86 -11.16
C GLN A 167 1.43 -14.90 -11.76
N ASN A 168 1.85 -13.88 -11.01
CA ASN A 168 2.76 -12.85 -11.48
C ASN A 168 4.24 -13.08 -11.07
N PHE A 169 4.51 -14.08 -10.21
CA PHE A 169 5.85 -14.36 -9.64
C PHE A 169 6.54 -15.62 -10.21
N GLU A 170 5.80 -16.61 -10.70
CA GLU A 170 6.40 -17.85 -11.22
C GLU A 170 7.14 -17.67 -12.57
N ASP A 171 6.95 -16.55 -13.27
CA ASP A 171 7.37 -16.37 -14.67
C ASP A 171 8.55 -15.41 -14.93
N ARG A 172 9.38 -15.02 -13.94
CA ARG A 172 10.35 -13.92 -14.16
C ARG A 172 11.84 -14.20 -13.95
N GLU A 173 12.59 -14.05 -15.05
CA GLU A 173 13.94 -13.48 -15.06
C GLU A 173 13.92 -11.95 -14.78
N PRO A 174 14.99 -11.38 -14.20
CA PRO A 174 15.05 -9.98 -13.84
C PRO A 174 15.16 -9.07 -15.07
N LEU A 175 14.04 -8.45 -15.47
CA LEU A 175 14.01 -7.42 -16.52
C LEU A 175 14.57 -6.09 -15.99
N LEU A 176 15.90 -6.02 -15.92
CA LEU A 176 16.67 -4.77 -15.87
C LEU A 176 16.82 -4.23 -17.29
N GLU A 177 15.87 -3.44 -17.77
CA GLU A 177 16.13 -2.47 -18.85
C GLU A 177 14.90 -1.59 -19.06
N ILE A 178 14.92 -0.36 -18.53
CA ILE A 178 14.06 0.71 -19.04
C ILE A 178 14.93 1.93 -19.31
N ARG A 179 15.13 2.16 -20.61
CA ARG A 179 15.59 3.42 -21.18
C ARG A 179 14.47 4.46 -21.03
N ILE A 180 14.90 5.67 -20.73
CA ILE A 180 14.18 6.95 -20.60
C ILE A 180 13.02 7.08 -21.59
N LEU A 181 11.89 7.61 -21.12
CA LEU A 181 10.79 8.13 -21.95
C LEU A 181 11.32 9.05 -23.04
N ASP A 182 11.45 8.51 -24.24
CA ASP A 182 11.13 9.24 -25.45
C ASP A 182 9.70 8.84 -25.81
N LEU A 183 8.74 9.75 -25.63
CA LEU A 183 7.33 9.60 -26.04
C LEU A 183 7.15 9.50 -27.58
N SER A 184 8.23 9.22 -28.32
CA SER A 184 8.33 9.34 -29.77
C SER A 184 8.90 8.09 -30.47
N ALA A 185 9.41 7.09 -29.74
CA ALA A 185 10.08 5.93 -30.34
C ALA A 185 9.19 4.68 -30.36
N PRO A 186 8.97 4.04 -31.52
CA PRO A 186 8.26 2.77 -31.59
C PRO A 186 9.18 1.63 -31.12
N SER A 187 9.02 1.17 -29.89
CA SER A 187 9.67 -0.06 -29.41
C SER A 187 9.03 -1.29 -30.04
N GLN A 188 9.84 -2.22 -30.54
CA GLN A 188 9.46 -3.30 -31.47
C GLN A 188 8.65 -4.48 -30.90
N ASP A 189 8.22 -4.46 -29.62
CA ASP A 189 7.29 -5.49 -29.14
C ASP A 189 6.31 -4.95 -28.07
N PRO A 190 5.11 -4.50 -28.49
CA PRO A 190 4.12 -3.88 -27.60
C PRO A 190 3.50 -4.86 -26.58
N SER A 191 3.60 -6.16 -26.84
CA SER A 191 3.00 -7.21 -26.02
C SER A 191 3.65 -7.33 -24.63
N ARG A 192 4.99 -7.29 -24.57
CA ARG A 192 5.77 -7.48 -23.34
C ARG A 192 5.72 -6.27 -22.40
N LEU A 193 5.76 -5.06 -22.96
CA LEU A 193 5.61 -3.81 -22.20
C LEU A 193 4.20 -3.69 -21.60
N SER A 194 3.17 -4.09 -22.35
CA SER A 194 1.79 -4.09 -21.88
C SER A 194 1.60 -5.01 -20.67
N ASN A 195 2.17 -6.23 -20.71
CA ASN A 195 2.03 -7.21 -19.63
C ASN A 195 2.72 -6.74 -18.34
N ALA A 196 3.98 -6.29 -18.43
CA ALA A 196 4.72 -5.76 -17.27
C ALA A 196 4.05 -4.55 -16.62
N HIS A 197 3.43 -3.68 -17.42
CA HIS A 197 2.64 -2.55 -16.90
C HIS A 197 1.38 -3.02 -16.17
N HIS A 198 0.61 -3.94 -16.74
CA HIS A 198 -0.60 -4.47 -16.11
C HIS A 198 -0.30 -5.18 -14.79
N GLU A 199 0.81 -5.91 -14.70
CA GLU A 199 1.18 -6.68 -13.53
C GLU A 199 1.60 -5.79 -12.36
N PHE A 200 2.42 -4.77 -12.61
CA PHE A 200 2.80 -3.78 -11.59
C PHE A 200 1.60 -3.01 -11.04
N LEU A 201 0.66 -2.64 -11.91
CA LEU A 201 -0.58 -1.98 -11.52
C LEU A 201 -1.47 -2.87 -10.67
N SER A 202 -1.56 -4.15 -11.03
CA SER A 202 -2.31 -5.13 -10.26
C SER A 202 -1.77 -5.22 -8.83
N GLN A 203 -0.43 -5.23 -8.67
CA GLN A 203 0.21 -5.28 -7.36
C GLN A 203 -0.04 -4.01 -6.51
N ILE A 204 0.13 -2.81 -7.08
CA ILE A 204 -0.21 -1.56 -6.38
C ILE A 204 -1.70 -1.53 -6.00
N HIS A 205 -2.57 -1.99 -6.91
CA HIS A 205 -4.00 -2.07 -6.65
C HIS A 205 -4.31 -2.96 -5.45
N VAL A 206 -3.67 -4.13 -5.37
CA VAL A 206 -3.82 -5.05 -4.24
C VAL A 206 -3.40 -4.38 -2.93
N VAL A 207 -2.21 -3.78 -2.86
CA VAL A 207 -1.75 -3.07 -1.65
C VAL A 207 -2.75 -1.98 -1.26
N ARG A 208 -3.17 -1.15 -2.23
CA ARG A 208 -4.14 -0.08 -2.00
C ARG A 208 -5.48 -0.62 -1.46
N SER A 209 -5.94 -1.74 -1.99
CA SER A 209 -7.18 -2.39 -1.55
C SER A 209 -7.08 -2.89 -0.13
N LEU A 210 -5.99 -3.56 0.21
CA LEU A 210 -5.73 -4.04 1.56
C LEU A 210 -5.59 -2.89 2.56
N VAL A 211 -4.89 -1.80 2.22
CA VAL A 211 -4.58 -0.75 3.19
C VAL A 211 -5.71 0.27 3.35
N LEU A 212 -6.45 0.59 2.29
CA LEU A 212 -7.38 1.74 2.28
C LEU A 212 -8.85 1.34 2.17
N TRP A 213 -9.17 0.24 1.50
CA TRP A 213 -10.56 -0.09 1.15
C TRP A 213 -11.12 -1.27 1.97
N LEU A 214 -10.28 -2.24 2.29
CA LEU A 214 -10.68 -3.42 3.07
C LEU A 214 -10.88 -3.12 4.57
N PRO A 215 -10.06 -2.31 5.27
CA PRO A 215 -10.22 -2.07 6.70
C PRO A 215 -11.58 -1.47 7.08
N PRO A 216 -12.12 -0.46 6.37
CA PRO A 216 -13.47 0.04 6.63
C PRO A 216 -14.59 -0.98 6.40
N SER A 217 -14.33 -2.06 5.64
CA SER A 217 -15.32 -3.15 5.43
C SER A 217 -15.35 -4.15 6.59
N ILE A 218 -14.29 -4.20 7.40
CA ILE A 218 -14.12 -5.14 8.51
C ILE A 218 -14.66 -4.53 9.82
N VAL A 219 -14.45 -3.23 10.00
CA VAL A 219 -14.85 -2.52 11.22
C VAL A 219 -16.25 -1.95 11.08
N ASP A 220 -17.15 -2.37 11.97
CA ASP A 220 -18.42 -1.67 12.18
C ASP A 220 -18.20 -0.45 13.08
N THR A 221 -18.85 0.67 12.77
CA THR A 221 -18.62 1.98 13.42
C THR A 221 -19.05 2.04 14.89
N GLU A 222 -19.83 1.08 15.37
CA GLU A 222 -20.44 1.14 16.71
C GLU A 222 -19.69 0.33 17.77
N THR A 223 -19.05 -0.79 17.41
CA THR A 223 -18.26 -1.62 18.36
C THR A 223 -17.13 -2.37 17.66
N ILE A 224 -15.88 -2.11 18.05
CA ILE A 224 -14.73 -2.89 17.59
C ILE A 224 -14.59 -4.13 18.49
N LYS A 225 -14.70 -5.34 17.91
CA LYS A 225 -14.46 -6.58 18.64
C LYS A 225 -12.97 -6.96 18.50
N PRO A 226 -12.39 -7.69 19.47
CA PRO A 226 -10.99 -8.12 19.37
C PRO A 226 -10.69 -8.96 18.12
N LEU A 227 -11.68 -9.70 17.63
CA LEU A 227 -11.56 -10.44 16.38
C LEU A 227 -11.42 -9.53 15.15
N ASP A 228 -12.06 -8.36 15.15
CA ASP A 228 -11.95 -7.39 14.06
C ASP A 228 -10.52 -6.80 14.03
N LEU A 229 -9.91 -6.57 15.20
CA LEU A 229 -8.50 -6.16 15.31
C LEU A 229 -7.53 -7.25 14.81
N VAL A 230 -7.79 -8.54 15.06
CA VAL A 230 -6.98 -9.63 14.50
C VAL A 230 -7.11 -9.70 12.97
N LEU A 231 -8.32 -9.50 12.44
CA LEU A 231 -8.53 -9.45 10.99
C LEU A 231 -7.79 -8.25 10.37
N LEU A 232 -7.88 -7.06 10.98
CA LEU A 232 -7.12 -5.88 10.55
C LEU A 232 -5.61 -6.13 10.57
N ALA A 233 -5.10 -6.76 11.63
CA ALA A 233 -3.68 -7.10 11.72
C ALA A 233 -3.25 -8.01 10.56
N LEU A 234 -4.06 -9.02 10.21
CA LEU A 234 -3.82 -9.89 9.07
C LEU A 234 -3.88 -9.14 7.73
N VAL A 235 -4.82 -8.19 7.57
CA VAL A 235 -4.91 -7.33 6.38
C VAL A 235 -3.61 -6.54 6.19
N TYR A 236 -3.18 -5.84 7.24
CA TYR A 236 -1.99 -5.00 7.19
C TYR A 236 -0.71 -5.81 7.00
N ALA A 237 -0.60 -6.98 7.65
CA ALA A 237 0.49 -7.91 7.39
C ALA A 237 0.48 -8.41 5.93
N GLY A 238 -0.70 -8.70 5.37
CA GLY A 238 -0.86 -9.01 3.96
C GLY A 238 -0.35 -7.88 3.05
N ALA A 239 -0.67 -6.63 3.36
CA ALA A 239 -0.20 -5.46 2.62
C ALA A 239 1.34 -5.31 2.67
N LEU A 240 1.95 -5.46 3.86
CA LEU A 240 3.41 -5.46 4.03
C LEU A 240 4.06 -6.55 3.16
N MET A 241 3.47 -7.74 3.13
CA MET A 241 3.95 -8.86 2.33
C MET A 241 3.93 -8.58 0.83
N VAL A 242 2.84 -8.00 0.33
CA VAL A 242 2.75 -7.59 -1.08
C VAL A 242 3.80 -6.53 -1.39
N GLU A 243 4.01 -5.57 -0.49
CA GLU A 243 5.00 -4.50 -0.69
C GLU A 243 6.45 -5.03 -0.68
N LEU A 244 6.76 -6.01 0.18
CA LEU A 244 8.07 -6.70 0.19
C LEU A 244 8.34 -7.49 -1.08
N SER A 245 7.29 -7.88 -1.80
CA SER A 245 7.39 -8.60 -3.07
C SER A 245 7.68 -7.68 -4.27
N LEU A 246 7.60 -6.36 -4.10
CA LEU A 246 7.83 -5.40 -5.18
C LEU A 246 9.33 -5.27 -5.50
N PRO A 247 9.75 -5.46 -6.76
CA PRO A 247 11.17 -5.57 -7.14
C PRO A 247 12.04 -4.32 -6.92
N GLU A 248 11.45 -3.15 -6.64
CA GLU A 248 12.18 -1.87 -6.55
C GLU A 248 12.17 -1.25 -5.14
N GLY A 249 11.79 -2.04 -4.14
CA GLY A 249 11.67 -1.60 -2.75
C GLY A 249 10.51 -0.65 -2.56
N GLY A 250 9.40 -1.18 -2.03
CA GLY A 250 8.12 -0.51 -1.93
C GLY A 250 8.13 0.76 -1.08
N ASP A 251 8.59 1.88 -1.61
CA ASP A 251 8.30 3.20 -1.04
C ASP A 251 6.95 3.69 -1.54
N LEU A 252 5.90 2.89 -1.31
CA LEU A 252 4.52 3.31 -1.57
C LEU A 252 3.97 4.16 -0.43
N CYS A 253 4.70 4.32 0.68
CA CYS A 253 4.19 4.80 1.97
C CYS A 253 3.03 3.96 2.56
N LEU A 254 2.51 2.97 1.82
CA LEU A 254 1.41 2.10 2.22
C LEU A 254 1.87 1.03 3.21
N GLY A 255 3.09 0.51 3.08
CA GLY A 255 3.68 -0.39 4.06
C GLY A 255 4.04 0.33 5.36
N GLU A 256 4.59 1.54 5.31
CA GLU A 256 4.80 2.34 6.53
C GLU A 256 3.47 2.64 7.26
N LEU A 257 2.42 2.92 6.49
CA LEU A 257 1.07 3.03 7.02
C LEU A 257 0.62 1.73 7.69
N SER A 258 0.78 0.60 7.00
CA SER A 258 0.37 -0.73 7.46
C SER A 258 1.12 -1.16 8.72
N LEU A 259 2.42 -0.90 8.79
CA LEU A 259 3.25 -1.20 9.94
C LEU A 259 2.79 -0.41 11.16
N ARG A 260 2.59 0.90 11.02
CA ARG A 260 2.14 1.75 12.13
C ARG A 260 0.74 1.38 12.61
N THR A 261 -0.19 1.11 11.70
CA THR A 261 -1.56 0.69 12.07
C THR A 261 -1.54 -0.68 12.74
N LEU A 262 -0.77 -1.63 12.20
CA LEU A 262 -0.60 -2.96 12.77
C LEU A 262 -0.08 -2.89 14.22
N LEU A 263 0.97 -2.12 14.47
CA LEU A 263 1.52 -1.95 15.82
C LEU A 263 0.51 -1.30 16.77
N SER A 264 -0.26 -0.32 16.30
CA SER A 264 -1.33 0.31 17.08
C SER A 264 -2.44 -0.68 17.45
N ASP A 265 -2.91 -1.47 16.48
CA ASP A 265 -3.99 -2.44 16.68
C ASP A 265 -3.58 -3.56 17.64
N GLN A 266 -2.31 -3.98 17.59
CA GLN A 266 -1.75 -4.96 18.53
C GLN A 266 -1.69 -4.44 19.98
N ILE A 267 -1.38 -3.15 20.18
CA ILE A 267 -1.44 -2.52 21.50
C ILE A 267 -2.88 -2.54 22.03
N GLN A 268 -3.85 -2.14 21.20
CA GLN A 268 -5.26 -2.16 21.60
C GLN A 268 -5.76 -3.58 21.91
N LEU A 269 -5.31 -4.58 21.16
CA LEU A 269 -5.60 -5.99 21.43
C LEU A 269 -5.07 -6.44 22.79
N ALA A 270 -3.83 -6.09 23.11
CA ALA A 270 -3.19 -6.44 24.39
C ALA A 270 -3.89 -5.78 25.59
N GLU A 271 -4.47 -4.59 25.40
CA GLU A 271 -5.29 -3.91 26.41
C GLU A 271 -6.69 -4.52 26.55
N ALA A 272 -7.28 -5.00 25.44
CA ALA A 272 -8.64 -5.51 25.41
C ALA A 272 -8.78 -6.97 25.88
N ILE A 273 -7.75 -7.80 25.68
CA ILE A 273 -7.76 -9.21 26.09
C ILE A 273 -6.41 -9.62 26.69
N SER A 274 -6.44 -10.35 27.81
CA SER A 274 -5.26 -11.06 28.32
C SER A 274 -4.83 -12.12 27.30
N TRP A 275 -3.59 -12.03 26.78
CA TRP A 275 -3.03 -12.93 25.76
C TRP A 275 -3.29 -14.43 25.97
N GLN A 276 -3.41 -14.88 27.23
CA GLN A 276 -3.67 -16.27 27.60
C GLN A 276 -5.11 -16.73 27.35
N GLU A 277 -6.05 -15.81 27.17
CA GLU A 277 -7.47 -16.09 26.96
C GLU A 277 -7.86 -16.19 25.46
N LEU A 278 -6.94 -15.84 24.57
CA LEU A 278 -7.14 -15.95 23.12
C LEU A 278 -7.06 -17.41 22.65
N ASP A 279 -7.95 -17.77 21.74
CA ASP A 279 -7.93 -19.06 21.04
C ASP A 279 -6.60 -19.27 20.29
N PRO A 280 -6.06 -20.51 20.24
CA PRO A 280 -4.79 -20.81 19.57
C PRO A 280 -4.70 -20.35 18.11
N THR A 281 -5.80 -20.32 17.35
CA THR A 281 -5.79 -19.82 15.97
C THR A 281 -5.54 -18.31 15.93
N LEU A 282 -6.12 -17.55 16.85
CA LEU A 282 -5.92 -16.11 16.96
C LEU A 282 -4.51 -15.78 17.46
N GLN A 283 -3.97 -16.56 18.42
CA GLN A 283 -2.58 -16.43 18.85
C GLN A 283 -1.60 -16.69 17.70
N ASN A 284 -1.84 -17.73 16.90
CA ASN A 284 -1.03 -18.04 15.72
C ASN A 284 -1.12 -16.93 14.66
N ALA A 285 -2.31 -16.35 14.46
CA ALA A 285 -2.49 -15.22 13.55
C ALA A 285 -1.64 -14.01 13.98
N ILE A 286 -1.72 -13.63 15.25
CA ILE A 286 -0.99 -12.47 15.76
C ILE A 286 0.54 -12.70 15.69
N CYS A 287 1.02 -13.87 16.13
CA CYS A 287 2.44 -14.21 16.02
C CYS A 287 2.96 -14.17 14.57
N LEU A 288 2.12 -14.56 13.60
CA LEU A 288 2.47 -14.43 12.18
C LEU A 288 2.57 -12.95 11.77
N THR A 289 1.65 -12.10 12.21
CA THR A 289 1.69 -10.65 11.92
C THR A 289 2.93 -9.98 12.52
N ASP A 290 3.34 -10.35 13.73
CA ASP A 290 4.58 -9.86 14.38
C ASP A 290 5.82 -10.19 13.56
N ARG A 291 5.91 -11.44 13.08
CA ARG A 291 7.06 -11.88 12.28
C ARG A 291 7.14 -11.15 10.94
N ILE A 292 6.00 -10.87 10.32
CA ILE A 292 5.93 -10.12 9.06
C ILE A 292 6.33 -8.66 9.31
N ALA A 293 5.82 -8.03 10.37
CA ALA A 293 6.18 -6.67 10.77
C ALA A 293 7.68 -6.52 11.02
N ALA A 294 8.26 -7.41 11.84
CA ALA A 294 9.69 -7.41 12.13
C ALA A 294 10.54 -7.62 10.88
N THR A 295 10.10 -8.49 9.96
CA THR A 295 10.81 -8.70 8.68
C THR A 295 10.76 -7.43 7.82
N TYR A 296 9.61 -6.76 7.76
CA TYR A 296 9.47 -5.50 7.03
C TYR A 296 10.34 -4.40 7.63
N GLU A 297 10.41 -4.30 8.96
CA GLU A 297 11.29 -3.34 9.66
C GLU A 297 12.77 -3.61 9.36
N GLN A 298 13.22 -4.87 9.42
CA GLN A 298 14.58 -5.25 9.06
C GLN A 298 14.91 -4.97 7.59
N ALA A 299 13.94 -5.17 6.70
CA ALA A 299 14.09 -4.85 5.28
C ALA A 299 14.23 -3.34 5.02
N ARG A 300 13.83 -2.48 5.97
CA ARG A 300 13.80 -1.02 5.84
C ARG A 300 15.10 -0.32 6.29
N GLU A 301 16.12 -1.05 6.73
CA GLU A 301 17.34 -0.44 7.28
C GLU A 301 17.94 0.68 6.39
N PRO A 302 18.36 1.81 6.99
CA PRO A 302 19.03 2.88 6.26
C PRO A 302 20.34 2.34 5.71
N VAL A 303 20.67 2.71 4.47
CA VAL A 303 22.04 2.55 3.96
C VAL A 303 22.92 3.48 4.80
N GLU A 304 23.42 3.00 5.95
CA GLU A 304 24.64 3.54 6.50
C GLU A 304 25.73 3.26 5.47
N ASN A 305 26.43 4.33 5.10
CA ASN A 305 27.54 4.32 4.16
C ASN A 305 28.43 3.10 4.39
N SER A 306 28.34 2.11 3.50
CA SER A 306 29.46 1.21 3.28
C SER A 306 30.57 2.09 2.74
N GLU A 307 31.45 2.49 3.65
CA GLU A 307 32.69 3.19 3.39
C GLU A 307 33.34 2.60 2.14
N ILE A 308 33.53 3.48 1.15
CA ILE A 308 34.49 3.25 0.08
C ILE A 308 35.85 3.23 0.77
N ASN A 309 36.41 2.03 0.93
CA ASN A 309 37.84 1.80 1.08
C ASN A 309 38.29 0.88 -0.06
#